data_AF-A0A139RL15-F1
#
_entry.id   AF-A0A139RL15-F1
#
_cell.length_a   1.000
_cell.length_b   1.000
_cell.length_c   1.000
_cell.angle_alpha   90.00
_cell.angle_beta   90.00
_cell.angle_gamma   90.00
#
_symmetry.space_group_name_H-M   'P 1'
#
loop_
_entity.id
_entity.type
_entity.pdbx_description
1 polymer ?
#
loop_
_entity_poly.entity_id
_entity_poly.type
_entity_poly.pdbx_seq_one_letter_code
_entity_poly.pdbx_strand_id
1 'polypeptide(L)'
;MAEPSDPESHYSIFEDNHGTHIFANNDLDLMTKLTELVEHGFTHWKLEGLYTPGQNFVEIAKLFIQARGLIQEGNFSHDQAFLLDEEVRKLHPKNRFLDTGFYDYDPDMVK
;
A
#
# COMPACT_ATOMS: atom_id res chain seq x y z
N MET A 1 10.15 -11.90 -16.50
CA MET A 1 9.50 -10.94 -15.58
C MET A 1 8.57 -11.77 -14.73
N ALA A 2 8.57 -11.53 -13.43
CA ALA A 2 7.95 -12.41 -12.46
C ALA A 2 6.43 -12.55 -12.70
N GLU A 3 5.99 -13.68 -13.25
CA GLU A 3 4.57 -14.05 -13.39
C GLU A 3 4.13 -14.81 -12.13
N PRO A 4 3.01 -14.45 -11.47
CA PRO A 4 2.58 -15.08 -10.22
C PRO A 4 2.34 -16.60 -10.29
N SER A 5 2.16 -17.14 -11.51
CA SER A 5 1.94 -18.57 -11.76
C SER A 5 3.18 -19.31 -12.26
N ASP A 6 4.30 -18.61 -12.45
CA ASP A 6 5.56 -19.21 -12.88
C ASP A 6 6.40 -19.58 -11.65
N PRO A 7 6.64 -20.87 -11.36
CA PRO A 7 7.48 -21.27 -10.23
C PRO A 7 8.96 -20.84 -10.36
N GLU A 8 9.41 -20.35 -11.52
CA GLU A 8 10.75 -19.74 -11.70
C GLU A 8 10.76 -18.22 -11.54
N SER A 9 9.58 -17.61 -11.36
CA SER A 9 9.43 -16.20 -11.11
C SER A 9 9.81 -15.84 -9.67
N HIS A 10 11.06 -15.44 -9.47
CA HIS A 10 11.51 -14.88 -8.19
C HIS A 10 11.25 -13.37 -8.14
N TYR A 11 10.53 -12.91 -7.12
CA TYR A 11 10.57 -11.51 -6.75
C TYR A 11 11.92 -11.21 -6.11
N SER A 12 12.58 -10.14 -6.54
CA SER A 12 13.79 -9.69 -5.87
C SER A 12 13.40 -9.21 -4.47
N ILE A 13 13.69 -10.03 -3.45
CA ILE A 13 13.60 -9.66 -2.05
C ILE A 13 15.03 -9.52 -1.54
N PHE A 14 15.37 -8.35 -1.02
CA PHE A 14 16.70 -8.04 -0.51
C PHE A 14 16.58 -7.40 0.86
N GLU A 15 17.39 -7.82 1.83
CA GLU A 15 17.38 -7.25 3.18
C GLU A 15 18.72 -6.56 3.46
N ASP A 16 18.65 -5.32 3.96
CA ASP A 16 19.81 -4.58 4.46
C ASP A 16 19.49 -3.90 5.80
N ASN A 17 20.45 -3.11 6.31
CA ASN A 17 20.26 -2.36 7.56
C ASN A 17 19.12 -1.32 7.50
N HIS A 18 18.57 -1.02 6.32
CA HIS A 18 17.43 -0.12 6.14
C HIS A 18 16.09 -0.87 6.02
N GLY A 19 16.10 -2.20 6.03
CA GLY A 19 14.93 -3.07 6.05
C GLY A 19 14.88 -4.06 4.88
N THR A 20 13.71 -4.67 4.71
CA THR A 20 13.43 -5.60 3.62
C THR A 20 12.88 -4.82 2.41
N HIS A 21 13.54 -4.97 1.26
CA HIS A 21 13.20 -4.38 -0.02
C HIS A 21 12.55 -5.45 -0.88
N ILE A 22 11.30 -5.22 -1.25
CA ILE A 22 10.54 -6.13 -2.11
C ILE A 22 10.21 -5.39 -3.39
N PHE A 23 10.67 -5.90 -4.54
CA PHE A 23 10.39 -5.29 -5.83
C PHE A 23 9.08 -5.83 -6.42
N ALA A 24 8.03 -5.00 -6.37
CA ALA A 24 6.75 -5.24 -7.03
C ALA A 24 6.61 -4.35 -8.28
N ASN A 25 5.85 -4.83 -9.28
CA ASN A 25 5.60 -4.08 -10.51
C ASN A 25 4.56 -2.95 -10.30
N ASN A 26 3.63 -3.18 -9.37
CA ASN A 26 2.53 -2.28 -9.06
C ASN A 26 2.91 -1.41 -7.85
N ASP A 27 2.28 -0.23 -7.78
CA ASP A 27 2.41 0.63 -6.61
C ASP A 27 1.60 0.06 -5.44
N LEU A 28 2.06 0.29 -4.23
CA LEU A 28 1.44 -0.22 -3.01
C LEU A 28 0.41 0.76 -2.44
N ASP A 29 -0.81 0.27 -2.22
CA ASP A 29 -1.83 0.93 -1.40
C ASP A 29 -2.38 -0.05 -0.36
N LEU A 30 -2.38 0.40 0.90
CA LEU A 30 -2.86 -0.36 2.06
C LEU A 30 -3.96 0.39 2.82
N MET A 31 -4.63 1.38 2.20
CA MET A 31 -5.73 2.14 2.80
C MET A 31 -6.79 1.22 3.44
N THR A 32 -7.16 0.14 2.76
CA THR A 32 -8.15 -0.85 3.24
C THR A 32 -7.64 -1.76 4.36
N LYS A 33 -6.33 -1.75 4.64
CA LYS A 33 -5.66 -2.59 5.65
C LYS A 33 -5.19 -1.81 6.87
N LEU A 34 -5.36 -0.48 6.89
CA LEU A 34 -4.82 0.37 7.95
C LEU A 34 -5.31 0.01 9.36
N THR A 35 -6.55 -0.44 9.53
CA THR A 35 -7.07 -0.89 10.83
C THR A 35 -6.27 -2.07 11.37
N GLU A 36 -6.09 -3.11 10.55
CA GLU A 36 -5.33 -4.31 10.92
C GLU A 36 -3.86 -3.97 11.21
N LEU A 37 -3.23 -3.15 10.37
CA LEU A 37 -1.86 -2.68 10.59
C LEU A 37 -1.71 -1.98 11.95
N VAL A 38 -2.64 -1.11 12.31
CA VAL A 38 -2.62 -0.39 13.60
C VAL A 38 -2.84 -1.33 14.78
N GLU A 39 -3.76 -2.29 14.67
CA GLU A 39 -4.01 -3.32 15.68
C GLU A 39 -2.76 -4.17 15.97
N HIS A 40 -1.93 -4.41 14.94
CA HIS A 40 -0.65 -5.10 15.06
C HIS A 40 0.54 -4.20 15.41
N GLY A 41 0.31 -2.91 15.67
CA GLY A 41 1.34 -1.96 16.11
C GLY A 41 2.09 -1.23 14.99
N PHE A 42 1.75 -1.46 13.71
CA PHE A 42 2.31 -0.77 12.56
C PHE A 42 1.70 0.63 12.39
N THR A 43 2.20 1.57 13.19
CA THR A 43 1.62 2.92 13.37
C THR A 43 2.39 4.04 12.66
N HIS A 44 3.47 3.71 11.97
CA HIS A 44 4.32 4.66 11.25
C HIS A 44 4.32 4.30 9.77
N TRP A 45 3.89 5.24 8.93
CA TRP A 45 3.74 5.01 7.50
C TRP A 45 4.61 5.96 6.70
N LYS A 46 5.25 5.44 5.66
CA LYS A 46 6.01 6.22 4.69
C LYS A 46 5.21 6.27 3.39
N LEU A 47 4.92 7.48 2.91
CA LEU A 47 4.30 7.70 1.61
C LEU A 47 5.38 8.16 0.64
N GLU A 48 5.42 7.55 -0.54
CA GLU A 48 6.40 7.81 -1.59
C GLU A 48 5.65 8.17 -2.88
N GLY A 49 6.12 9.21 -3.58
CA GLY A 49 5.42 9.82 -4.70
C GLY A 49 6.18 9.78 -6.03
N LEU A 50 7.22 8.93 -6.16
CA LEU A 50 8.16 8.88 -7.28
C LEU A 50 7.45 8.83 -8.63
N TYR A 51 6.40 8.02 -8.72
CA TYR A 51 5.63 7.85 -9.94
C TYR A 51 4.28 8.57 -9.94
N THR A 52 3.94 9.28 -8.86
CA THR A 52 2.73 10.12 -8.75
C THR A 52 3.07 11.56 -8.32
N PRO A 53 4.10 12.23 -8.85
CA PRO A 53 4.58 13.48 -8.26
C PRO A 53 3.57 14.64 -8.38
N GLY A 54 3.77 15.67 -7.57
CA GLY A 54 3.02 16.93 -7.65
C GLY A 54 1.71 16.90 -6.85
N GLN A 55 0.70 17.63 -7.34
CA GLN A 55 -0.53 17.88 -6.59
C GLN A 55 -1.30 16.61 -6.25
N ASN A 56 -1.33 15.62 -7.17
CA ASN A 56 -2.06 14.38 -6.93
C ASN A 56 -1.51 13.63 -5.71
N PHE A 57 -0.18 13.52 -5.56
CA PHE A 57 0.39 12.92 -4.34
C PHE A 57 0.12 13.73 -3.08
N VAL A 58 0.11 15.06 -3.18
CA VAL A 58 -0.28 15.90 -2.03
C VAL A 58 -1.72 15.60 -1.59
N GLU A 59 -2.65 15.43 -2.54
CA GLU A 59 -4.03 15.05 -2.23
C GLU A 59 -4.11 13.62 -1.68
N ILE A 60 -3.38 12.66 -2.24
CA ILE A 60 -3.29 11.29 -1.71
C ILE A 60 -2.79 11.31 -0.25
N ALA A 61 -1.73 12.06 0.05
CA ALA A 61 -1.21 12.16 1.41
C ALA A 61 -2.24 12.72 2.40
N LYS A 62 -3.11 13.65 1.97
CA LYS A 62 -4.22 14.14 2.81
C LYS A 62 -5.25 13.07 3.10
N LEU A 63 -5.54 12.16 2.16
CA LEU A 63 -6.44 11.03 2.39
C LEU A 63 -5.91 10.11 3.50
N PHE A 64 -4.61 9.81 3.49
CA PHE A 64 -3.97 9.04 4.59
C PHE A 64 -3.97 9.80 5.93
N ILE A 65 -3.81 11.12 5.92
CA ILE A 65 -3.96 11.95 7.13
C ILE A 65 -5.39 11.89 7.67
N GLN A 66 -6.39 11.92 6.78
CA GLN A 66 -7.80 11.76 7.14
C GLN A 66 -8.07 10.38 7.75
N ALA A 67 -7.58 9.31 7.11
CA ALA A 67 -7.69 7.95 7.63
C ALA A 67 -7.07 7.84 9.04
N ARG A 68 -5.86 8.38 9.22
CA ARG A 68 -5.21 8.44 10.55
C ARG A 68 -6.09 9.15 11.59
N GLY A 69 -6.68 10.29 11.24
CA GLY A 69 -7.59 11.02 12.13
C GLY A 69 -8.80 10.18 12.54
N LEU A 70 -9.45 9.55 11.57
CA LEU A 70 -10.59 8.66 11.81
C LEU A 70 -10.21 7.46 12.69
N ILE A 71 -9.02 6.89 12.49
CA ILE A 71 -8.51 5.78 13.32
C ILE A 71 -8.31 6.25 14.76
N GLN A 72 -7.70 7.41 14.97
CA GLN A 72 -7.46 7.98 16.30
C GLN A 72 -8.76 8.30 17.05
N GLU A 73 -9.81 8.66 16.33
CA GLU A 73 -11.15 8.91 16.87
C GLU A 73 -11.97 7.62 17.08
N GLY A 74 -11.48 6.46 16.63
CA GLY A 74 -12.22 5.19 16.67
C GLY A 74 -13.37 5.11 15.67
N ASN A 75 -13.36 5.96 14.64
CA ASN A 75 -14.45 6.11 13.66
C ASN A 75 -14.12 5.49 12.30
N PHE A 76 -12.92 4.93 12.11
CA PHE A 76 -12.46 4.37 10.84
C PHE A 76 -13.08 3.01 10.54
N SER A 77 -14.09 2.99 9.66
CA SER A 77 -14.79 1.78 9.23
C SER A 77 -14.27 1.23 7.90
N HIS A 78 -14.62 -0.02 7.58
CA HIS A 78 -14.31 -0.62 6.29
C HIS A 78 -14.89 0.19 5.11
N ASP A 79 -16.11 0.72 5.25
CA ASP A 79 -16.73 1.57 4.23
C ASP A 79 -15.94 2.86 4.00
N GLN A 80 -15.46 3.49 5.08
CA GLN A 80 -14.61 4.67 4.97
C GLN A 80 -13.26 4.34 4.32
N ALA A 81 -12.66 3.21 4.66
CA ALA A 81 -11.43 2.76 4.05
C ALA A 81 -11.61 2.54 2.53
N PHE A 82 -12.70 1.91 2.11
CA PHE A 82 -13.04 1.73 0.70
C PHE A 82 -13.27 3.06 -0.02
N LEU A 83 -14.00 4.00 0.60
CA LEU A 83 -14.23 5.32 0.01
C LEU A 83 -12.91 6.10 -0.19
N LEU A 84 -11.99 6.03 0.77
CA LEU A 84 -10.69 6.68 0.64
C LEU A 84 -9.79 6.00 -0.39
N ASP A 85 -9.80 4.66 -0.47
CA ASP A 85 -9.08 3.87 -1.49
C ASP A 85 -9.53 4.26 -2.91
N GLU A 86 -10.84 4.41 -3.13
CA GLU A 86 -11.38 4.86 -4.41
C GLU A 86 -10.90 6.28 -4.78
N GLU A 87 -10.77 7.19 -3.82
CA GLU A 87 -10.20 8.52 -4.08
C GLU A 87 -8.69 8.46 -4.38
N VAL A 88 -7.94 7.56 -3.73
CA VAL A 88 -6.53 7.32 -4.07
C VAL A 88 -6.43 6.83 -5.52
N ARG A 89 -7.24 5.85 -5.94
CA ARG A 89 -7.26 5.32 -7.31
C ARG A 89 -7.61 6.38 -8.35
N LYS A 90 -8.48 7.34 -8.04
CA LYS A 90 -8.81 8.46 -8.94
C LYS A 90 -7.63 9.41 -9.16
N LEU A 91 -6.82 9.63 -8.14
CA LEU A 91 -5.65 10.53 -8.15
C LEU A 91 -4.39 9.85 -8.72
N HIS A 92 -4.32 8.52 -8.63
CA HIS A 92 -3.21 7.72 -9.11
C HIS A 92 -3.10 7.72 -10.66
N PRO A 93 -1.89 7.63 -11.24
CA PRO A 93 -1.70 7.61 -12.67
C PRO A 93 -2.37 6.40 -13.34
N LYS A 94 -3.23 6.65 -14.32
CA LYS A 94 -4.00 5.61 -15.03
C LYS A 94 -3.16 4.53 -15.73
N ASN A 95 -1.89 4.81 -16.00
CA ASN A 95 -0.94 3.90 -16.65
C ASN A 95 -0.14 3.06 -15.65
N ARG A 96 -0.46 3.16 -14.35
CA ARG A 96 0.12 2.35 -13.28
C ARG A 96 -1.01 1.67 -12.51
N PHE A 97 -0.69 0.53 -11.92
CA PHE A 97 -1.65 -0.24 -11.13
C PHE A 97 -1.34 -0.08 -9.64
N LEU A 98 -2.40 -0.13 -8.82
CA LEU A 98 -2.33 -0.13 -7.36
C LEU A 98 -2.89 -1.44 -6.81
N ASP A 99 -2.14 -2.08 -5.94
CA ASP A 99 -2.56 -3.27 -5.19
C ASP A 99 -1.99 -3.27 -3.76
N THR A 100 -2.28 -4.34 -3.02
CA THR A 100 -1.81 -4.56 -1.65
C THR A 100 -0.41 -5.19 -1.58
N GLY A 101 0.30 -5.28 -2.71
CA GLY A 101 1.55 -6.00 -2.83
C GLY A 101 1.40 -7.47 -2.42
N PHE A 102 2.24 -7.90 -1.47
CA PHE A 102 2.26 -9.27 -0.94
C PHE A 102 1.40 -9.44 0.32
N TYR A 103 0.69 -8.41 0.75
CA TYR A 103 -0.02 -8.42 2.04
C TYR A 103 -1.01 -9.58 2.16
N ASP A 104 -1.74 -9.88 1.08
CA ASP A 104 -2.74 -10.94 1.04
C ASP A 104 -2.18 -12.30 0.55
N TYR A 105 -0.86 -12.39 0.30
CA TYR A 105 -0.24 -13.60 -0.24
C TYR A 105 0.06 -14.57 0.90
N ASP A 106 -0.10 -15.87 0.62
CA ASP A 106 0.39 -16.91 1.53
C ASP A 106 1.94 -16.80 1.62
N PRO A 107 2.53 -16.74 2.81
CA PRO A 107 3.98 -16.68 2.98
C PRO A 107 4.74 -17.81 2.26
N ASP A 108 4.12 -18.97 2.08
CA ASP A 108 4.73 -20.09 1.37
C ASP A 108 4.77 -19.92 -0.16
N MET A 109 4.00 -18.97 -0.69
CA MET A 109 3.93 -18.66 -2.13
C MET A 109 4.95 -17.60 -2.57
N VAL A 110 5.63 -16.95 -1.63
CA VAL A 110 6.61 -15.89 -1.90
C VAL A 110 7.98 -16.36 -1.39
N LYS A 111 8.75 -17.05 -2.25
CA LYS A 111 10.09 -17.60 -1.92
C LYS A 111 11.14 -17.33 -3.00
#